data_AF-A0A353T182-F1
#
_entry.id   AF-A0A353T182-F1
#
_cell.length_a   1.000
_cell.length_b   1.000
_cell.length_c   1.000
_cell.angle_alpha   90.00
_cell.angle_beta   90.00
_cell.angle_gamma   90.00
#
_symmetry.space_group_name_H-M   'P 1'
#
loop_
_entity.id
_entity.type
_entity.pdbx_description
1 polymer ?
#
loop_
_entity_poly.entity_id
_entity_poly.type
_entity_poly.pdbx_seq_one_letter_code
_entity_poly.pdbx_strand_id
1 'polypeptide(L)'
;MLARNQKALRQGLPARDIAILRTDYSFINYGQPKGYNTFANNYFMHDMPYFWRDLTLQRAGYTYDYLSPLLLEDEENVSWTKDTLQPDGPAYRSIIVYQESMELSCAKKLLSIAKDGLPVLFVNHNTEVAAHDGTEIHHNKAASVCKYKKDSEAELRAIVEEIKALPNTVEVENPSKALLVLHGLGVFPRVALDGQSSNILTVSRQDRENMIFYTFVYSYRFELEKNAAPCSFTLNIEGEGAPYCMDAWTGEVRRIGRYEIRDGRTRVPLTLQSGEAVIIALDLHSSGMPHAISTTADDIVESKGILQAKAFASGKYETVWSNGKIKSSKILVPDAIRLTKWDIVVEDWNEGRQVRNMERRFGHQTIEVYYTTKKTKLIFENCGLAAWKDLPATKEQLAKLAGEHPSMSHVSGIGTYTTEFDLPEYWGEGNGAYLVMESAGGGSVEAWVNGEKTPGIDIRILQVDITSLLRPGRNYLRIQVASTLTNRMLQRNYQSKESRWTESFPTVQDYGLMGDVSIVPYTTVPLQTEPQNK
;
A
#
# COMPACT_ATOMS: atom_id res chain seq x y z
N MET A 1 1.27 -9.53 -7.01
CA MET A 1 1.33 -8.30 -6.19
C MET A 1 2.53 -7.41 -6.53
N LEU A 2 3.76 -7.70 -6.05
CA LEU A 2 4.89 -6.73 -6.16
C LEU A 2 5.16 -6.20 -7.57
N ALA A 3 5.24 -7.08 -8.57
CA ALA A 3 5.50 -6.68 -9.96
C ALA A 3 4.39 -5.77 -10.54
N ARG A 4 3.13 -5.94 -10.11
CA ARG A 4 2.02 -5.09 -10.56
C ARG A 4 2.11 -3.69 -9.93
N ASN A 5 2.41 -3.62 -8.63
CA ASN A 5 2.69 -2.36 -7.96
C ASN A 5 3.85 -1.62 -8.62
N GLN A 6 4.97 -2.31 -8.87
CA GLN A 6 6.11 -1.71 -9.56
C GLN A 6 5.80 -1.28 -10.99
N LYS A 7 4.96 -2.03 -11.72
CA LYS A 7 4.53 -1.64 -13.07
C LYS A 7 3.78 -0.31 -13.01
N ALA A 8 2.79 -0.17 -12.14
CA ALA A 8 2.04 1.09 -11.97
C ALA A 8 2.95 2.23 -11.51
N LEU A 9 3.82 1.98 -10.52
CA LEU A 9 4.78 2.95 -9.98
C LEU A 9 5.93 3.31 -10.95
N ARG A 10 5.94 2.78 -12.18
CA ARG A 10 6.89 3.11 -13.24
C ARG A 10 6.23 3.65 -14.51
N GLN A 11 4.91 3.81 -14.55
CA GLN A 11 4.21 4.38 -15.72
C GLN A 11 4.43 5.90 -15.80
N GLY A 12 4.64 6.43 -17.00
CA GLY A 12 4.82 7.88 -17.19
C GLY A 12 5.90 8.51 -16.29
N LEU A 13 5.70 9.77 -15.93
CA LEU A 13 6.61 10.56 -15.10
C LEU A 13 6.13 10.62 -13.65
N PRO A 14 7.03 10.74 -12.65
CA PRO A 14 6.60 11.04 -11.28
C PRO A 14 5.84 12.38 -11.26
N ALA A 15 4.84 12.50 -10.40
CA ALA A 15 4.17 13.78 -10.13
C ALA A 15 4.42 14.16 -8.67
N ARG A 16 4.99 15.35 -8.43
CA ARG A 16 5.37 15.85 -7.11
C ARG A 16 4.92 17.29 -6.92
N ASP A 17 4.43 17.64 -5.74
CA ASP A 17 3.85 18.95 -5.51
C ASP A 17 4.90 19.99 -5.10
N ILE A 18 5.84 19.63 -4.22
CA ILE A 18 6.77 20.58 -3.61
C ILE A 18 8.22 20.10 -3.73
N ALA A 19 9.10 21.02 -4.12
CA ALA A 19 10.54 20.87 -3.99
C ALA A 19 10.99 21.52 -2.68
N ILE A 20 11.61 20.76 -1.78
CA ILE A 20 12.20 21.31 -0.55
C ILE A 20 13.72 21.42 -0.74
N LEU A 21 14.23 22.65 -0.73
CA LEU A 21 15.66 22.90 -0.83
C LEU A 21 16.35 22.53 0.48
N ARG A 22 17.30 21.60 0.41
CA ARG A 22 18.07 21.11 1.55
C ARG A 22 19.53 20.81 1.15
N THR A 23 20.45 21.58 1.70
CA THR A 23 21.91 21.31 1.69
C THR A 23 22.23 20.26 2.74
N ASP A 24 23.13 19.32 2.45
CA ASP A 24 23.54 18.16 3.29
C ASP A 24 22.75 16.88 3.01
N TYR A 25 23.42 15.83 2.51
CA TYR A 25 22.90 14.46 2.48
C TYR A 25 23.79 13.57 3.34
N SER A 26 23.86 13.86 4.64
CA SER A 26 24.33 12.88 5.60
C SER A 26 23.61 11.56 5.33
N PHE A 27 24.36 10.46 5.24
CA PHE A 27 23.88 9.14 4.85
C PHE A 27 22.92 8.55 5.91
N ILE A 28 21.72 9.12 6.08
CA ILE A 28 20.71 8.62 7.00
C ILE A 28 20.21 7.25 6.55
N ASN A 29 20.34 6.84 5.29
CA ASN A 29 19.84 5.54 4.82
C ASN A 29 20.56 4.29 5.42
N TYR A 30 21.63 4.44 6.20
CA TYR A 30 22.39 3.30 6.75
C TYR A 30 22.20 3.04 8.26
N GLY A 31 21.57 3.94 9.01
CA GLY A 31 21.42 3.73 10.45
C GLY A 31 20.18 2.93 10.82
N GLN A 32 20.27 2.19 11.92
CA GLN A 32 19.15 1.51 12.56
C GLN A 32 18.82 2.29 13.84
N PRO A 33 17.82 3.20 13.84
CA PRO A 33 17.52 3.98 15.02
C PRO A 33 17.14 3.06 16.18
N LYS A 34 17.71 3.30 17.35
CA LYS A 34 17.53 2.40 18.48
C LYS A 34 16.04 2.33 18.85
N GLY A 35 15.48 1.12 18.83
CA GLY A 35 14.07 0.91 19.13
C GLY A 35 13.10 1.23 17.98
N TYR A 36 13.58 1.59 16.79
CA TYR A 36 12.76 1.86 15.59
C TYR A 36 13.41 1.32 14.30
N ASN A 37 14.13 0.21 14.41
CA ASN A 37 14.96 -0.36 13.35
C ASN A 37 14.34 -1.59 12.66
N THR A 38 13.05 -1.84 12.84
CA THR A 38 12.39 -2.99 12.23
C THR A 38 11.35 -2.55 11.20
N PHE A 39 10.96 -3.46 10.31
CA PHE A 39 9.87 -3.19 9.37
C PHE A 39 8.55 -2.87 10.08
N ALA A 40 8.27 -3.53 11.20
CA ALA A 40 7.04 -3.38 12.00
C ALA A 40 7.14 -2.28 13.07
N ASN A 41 8.33 -1.72 13.31
CA ASN A 41 8.53 -0.60 14.21
C ASN A 41 9.63 0.32 13.67
N ASN A 42 9.24 1.42 13.02
CA ASN A 42 10.13 2.40 12.39
C ASN A 42 9.59 3.83 12.48
N TYR A 43 10.45 4.82 12.25
CA TYR A 43 10.12 6.24 12.34
C TYR A 43 8.93 6.66 11.46
N PHE A 44 8.78 6.03 10.30
CA PHE A 44 7.70 6.36 9.38
C PHE A 44 6.34 6.08 10.02
N MET A 45 6.17 4.91 10.63
CA MET A 45 4.93 4.57 11.35
C MET A 45 4.69 5.45 12.58
N HIS A 46 5.70 6.06 13.17
CA HIS A 46 5.58 6.86 14.41
C HIS A 46 5.52 8.36 14.17
N ASP A 47 5.29 8.82 12.93
CA ASP A 47 5.25 10.25 12.62
C ASP A 47 6.55 10.97 13.02
N MET A 48 7.70 10.31 12.81
CA MET A 48 9.04 10.82 13.13
C MET A 48 9.85 11.14 11.86
N PRO A 49 9.44 12.11 11.03
CA PRO A 49 10.25 12.52 9.87
C PRO A 49 11.58 13.14 10.32
N TYR A 50 12.62 13.03 9.49
CA TYR A 50 13.95 13.58 9.81
C TYR A 50 14.03 15.09 9.56
N PHE A 51 13.56 15.56 8.40
CA PHE A 51 13.90 16.90 7.90
C PHE A 51 12.76 17.90 8.05
N TRP A 52 11.69 17.71 7.29
CA TRP A 52 10.46 18.47 7.45
C TRP A 52 9.60 17.82 8.53
N ARG A 53 9.57 18.42 9.73
CA ARG A 53 8.93 17.83 10.92
C ARG A 53 7.42 17.97 10.96
N ASP A 54 6.89 18.98 10.27
CA ASP A 54 5.47 19.26 10.26
C ASP A 54 4.73 18.42 9.21
N LEU A 55 3.93 17.46 9.67
CA LEU A 55 3.22 16.54 8.77
C LEU A 55 1.92 17.12 8.20
N THR A 56 1.56 18.39 8.43
CA THR A 56 0.28 18.94 7.96
C THR A 56 0.15 18.90 6.44
N LEU A 57 1.25 19.13 5.70
CA LEU A 57 1.30 19.00 4.25
C LEU A 57 1.06 17.55 3.80
N GLN A 58 1.82 16.59 4.35
CA GLN A 58 1.66 15.16 4.03
C GLN A 58 0.23 14.68 4.34
N ARG A 59 -0.30 15.05 5.51
CA ARG A 59 -1.65 14.65 5.95
C ARG A 59 -2.76 15.26 5.10
N ALA A 60 -2.49 16.37 4.40
CA ALA A 60 -3.39 16.98 3.42
C ALA A 60 -3.22 16.42 1.99
N GLY A 61 -2.25 15.53 1.76
CA GLY A 61 -2.00 14.87 0.48
C GLY A 61 -0.86 15.47 -0.37
N TYR A 62 -0.12 16.46 0.13
CA TYR A 62 1.05 16.97 -0.57
C TYR A 62 2.17 15.94 -0.62
N THR A 63 2.78 15.83 -1.78
CA THR A 63 4.00 15.07 -2.00
C THR A 63 5.19 16.00 -2.18
N TYR A 64 6.31 15.66 -1.57
CA TYR A 64 7.51 16.50 -1.62
C TYR A 64 8.79 15.68 -1.66
N ASP A 65 9.79 16.23 -2.34
CA ASP A 65 11.16 15.68 -2.40
C ASP A 65 12.16 16.71 -1.87
N TYR A 66 13.31 16.22 -1.39
CA TYR A 66 14.41 17.06 -0.92
C TYR A 66 15.51 17.12 -1.97
N LEU A 67 15.82 18.34 -2.42
CA LEU A 67 16.85 18.58 -3.43
C LEU A 67 17.91 19.55 -2.92
N SER A 68 19.17 19.29 -3.29
CA SER A 68 20.25 20.25 -3.08
C SER A 68 19.97 21.53 -3.87
N PRO A 69 20.11 22.72 -3.27
CA PRO A 69 20.06 23.98 -3.99
C PRO A 69 21.01 24.05 -5.20
N LEU A 70 22.16 23.37 -5.13
CA LEU A 70 23.16 23.31 -6.21
C LEU A 70 22.58 22.72 -7.50
N LEU A 71 21.54 21.88 -7.42
CA LEU A 71 20.89 21.34 -8.62
C LEU A 71 20.25 22.46 -9.45
N LEU A 72 19.84 23.58 -8.85
CA LEU A 72 19.25 24.69 -9.58
C LEU A 72 20.25 25.32 -10.56
N GLU A 73 21.56 25.22 -10.27
CA GLU A 73 22.63 25.78 -11.11
C GLU A 73 22.88 24.95 -12.39
N ASP A 74 22.32 23.75 -12.50
CA ASP A 74 22.45 22.92 -13.70
C ASP A 74 21.56 23.45 -14.82
N GLU A 75 22.11 24.32 -15.66
CA GLU A 75 21.37 24.96 -16.76
C GLU A 75 21.06 24.02 -17.92
N GLU A 76 21.69 22.84 -17.98
CA GLU A 76 21.45 21.85 -19.03
C GLU A 76 20.25 20.96 -18.69
N ASN A 77 20.10 20.61 -17.41
CA ASN A 77 19.12 19.61 -16.97
C ASN A 77 18.00 20.16 -16.09
N VAL A 78 18.09 21.40 -15.60
CA VAL A 78 17.04 22.05 -14.81
C VAL A 78 16.34 23.15 -15.58
N SER A 79 15.04 22.95 -15.82
CA SER A 79 14.15 23.92 -16.44
C SER A 79 12.97 24.25 -15.54
N TRP A 80 12.34 25.39 -15.77
CA TRP A 80 11.14 25.81 -15.06
C TRP A 80 10.21 26.62 -15.96
N THR A 81 8.96 26.70 -15.54
CA THR A 81 7.98 27.67 -16.01
C THR A 81 7.47 28.45 -14.81
N LYS A 82 6.58 29.42 -15.03
CA LYS A 82 5.86 30.10 -13.94
C LYS A 82 5.06 29.14 -13.04
N ASP A 83 4.68 27.96 -13.57
CA ASP A 83 3.77 27.03 -12.91
C ASP A 83 4.52 25.85 -12.27
N THR A 84 5.68 25.45 -12.82
CA THR A 84 6.40 24.26 -12.34
C THR A 84 7.91 24.31 -12.52
N LEU A 85 8.66 23.79 -11.54
CA LEU A 85 10.06 23.38 -11.68
C LEU A 85 10.14 21.94 -12.22
N GLN A 86 11.01 21.70 -13.21
CA GLN A 86 11.13 20.44 -13.94
C GLN A 86 9.81 19.98 -14.59
N PRO A 87 9.22 20.75 -15.52
CA PRO A 87 7.94 20.45 -16.18
C PRO A 87 7.90 19.10 -16.90
N ASP A 88 9.04 18.64 -17.42
CA ASP A 88 9.20 17.36 -18.13
C ASP A 88 9.58 16.19 -17.19
N GLY A 89 9.54 16.43 -15.88
CA GLY A 89 9.83 15.45 -14.84
C GLY A 89 8.79 15.49 -13.71
N PRO A 90 9.20 15.69 -12.44
CA PRO A 90 8.28 15.75 -11.30
C PRO A 90 7.27 16.89 -11.32
N ALA A 91 7.59 17.98 -12.02
CA ALA A 91 6.77 19.18 -12.16
C ALA A 91 6.35 19.81 -10.81
N TYR A 92 7.33 20.13 -9.96
CA TYR A 92 7.08 20.73 -8.64
C TYR A 92 6.43 22.10 -8.78
N ARG A 93 5.35 22.36 -8.03
CA ARG A 93 4.54 23.59 -8.12
C ARG A 93 5.04 24.73 -7.23
N SER A 94 5.91 24.42 -6.29
CA SER A 94 6.50 25.40 -5.39
C SER A 94 7.83 24.90 -4.84
N ILE A 95 8.65 25.86 -4.41
CA ILE A 95 9.92 25.63 -3.74
C ILE A 95 9.80 26.08 -2.27
N ILE A 96 10.13 25.20 -1.33
CA ILE A 96 10.28 25.53 0.09
C ILE A 96 11.77 25.69 0.43
N VAL A 97 12.10 26.75 1.15
CA VAL A 97 13.42 26.99 1.75
C VAL A 97 13.26 27.10 3.26
N TYR A 98 13.92 26.22 4.03
CA TYR A 98 13.84 26.26 5.50
C TYR A 98 15.19 26.30 6.22
N GLN A 99 16.26 25.81 5.60
CA GLN A 99 17.58 25.81 6.23
C GLN A 99 18.14 27.23 6.31
N GLU A 100 18.91 27.52 7.36
CA GLU A 100 19.59 28.81 7.51
C GLU A 100 20.60 29.07 6.40
N SER A 101 21.29 28.02 5.95
CA SER A 101 22.34 28.14 4.97
C SER A 101 21.83 28.10 3.53
N MET A 102 22.30 29.02 2.70
CA MET A 102 22.14 28.97 1.25
C MET A 102 23.38 29.55 0.56
N GLU A 103 23.84 28.90 -0.51
CA GLU A 103 24.91 29.41 -1.36
C GLU A 103 24.44 30.63 -2.16
N LEU A 104 25.34 31.60 -2.34
CA LEU A 104 25.01 32.84 -3.05
C LEU A 104 24.63 32.60 -4.52
N SER A 105 25.27 31.65 -5.18
CA SER A 105 24.96 31.24 -6.56
C SER A 105 23.55 30.64 -6.66
N CYS A 106 23.21 29.71 -5.77
CA CYS A 106 21.87 29.13 -5.64
C CYS A 106 20.81 30.22 -5.40
N ALA A 107 21.08 31.20 -4.53
CA ALA A 107 20.16 32.30 -4.26
C ALA A 107 19.88 33.14 -5.52
N LYS A 108 20.90 33.44 -6.33
CA LYS A 108 20.74 34.15 -7.62
C LYS A 108 19.87 33.36 -8.60
N LYS A 109 20.03 32.03 -8.63
CA LYS A 109 19.22 31.18 -9.49
C LYS A 109 17.78 31.07 -9.00
N LEU A 110 17.57 30.94 -7.68
CA LEU A 110 16.23 30.97 -7.07
C LEU A 110 15.52 32.29 -7.34
N LEU A 111 16.23 33.43 -7.31
CA LEU A 111 15.67 34.72 -7.70
C LEU A 111 15.20 34.74 -9.16
N SER A 112 15.96 34.13 -10.07
CA SER A 112 15.55 34.03 -11.48
C SER A 112 14.25 33.21 -11.62
N ILE A 113 14.20 32.05 -10.96
CA ILE A 113 13.02 31.18 -10.91
C ILE A 113 11.80 31.91 -10.33
N ALA A 114 11.98 32.64 -9.22
CA ALA A 114 10.92 33.39 -8.57
C ALA A 114 10.43 34.57 -9.42
N LYS A 115 11.33 35.29 -10.11
CA LYS A 115 10.96 36.38 -11.03
C LYS A 115 10.10 35.90 -12.20
N ASP A 116 10.31 34.67 -12.65
CA ASP A 116 9.50 34.05 -13.69
C ASP A 116 8.12 33.56 -13.18
N GLY A 117 7.86 33.70 -11.88
CA GLY A 117 6.55 33.55 -11.26
C GLY A 117 6.34 32.28 -10.44
N LEU A 118 7.32 31.37 -10.39
CA LEU A 118 7.18 30.13 -9.61
C LEU A 118 7.06 30.42 -8.10
N PRO A 119 6.06 29.90 -7.38
CA PRO A 119 5.88 30.18 -5.95
C PRO A 119 7.04 29.71 -5.06
N VAL A 120 7.53 30.60 -4.19
CA VAL A 120 8.61 30.31 -3.22
C VAL A 120 8.14 30.57 -1.79
N LEU A 121 8.36 29.62 -0.90
CA LEU A 121 8.00 29.72 0.51
C LEU A 121 9.25 29.62 1.40
N PHE A 122 9.56 30.70 2.11
CA PHE A 122 10.57 30.71 3.17
C PHE A 122 9.93 30.32 4.50
N VAL A 123 10.51 29.34 5.19
CA VAL A 123 9.98 28.78 6.43
C VAL A 123 11.02 28.90 7.53
N ASN A 124 10.79 29.81 8.47
CA ASN A 124 11.64 29.99 9.64
C ASN A 124 11.34 28.93 10.70
N HIS A 125 12.22 28.81 11.69
CA HIS A 125 12.00 27.99 12.89
C HIS A 125 11.67 26.50 12.61
N ASN A 126 12.08 25.95 11.46
CA ASN A 126 12.04 24.49 11.25
C ASN A 126 13.11 23.80 12.09
N THR A 127 12.81 22.61 12.58
CA THR A 127 13.75 21.73 13.26
C THR A 127 13.97 20.48 12.42
N GLU A 128 15.21 20.00 12.32
CA GLU A 128 15.54 18.71 11.67
C GLU A 128 16.45 17.84 12.53
N VAL A 129 16.55 16.55 12.19
CA VAL A 129 17.44 15.58 12.81
C VAL A 129 18.42 15.08 11.74
N ALA A 130 19.70 15.41 11.90
CA ALA A 130 20.72 15.17 10.87
C ALA A 130 21.13 13.70 10.70
N ALA A 131 20.90 12.85 11.71
CA ALA A 131 21.17 11.42 11.68
C ALA A 131 20.33 10.69 12.73
N HIS A 132 20.19 9.36 12.61
CA HIS A 132 19.59 8.52 13.66
C HIS A 132 20.25 8.78 15.02
N ASP A 133 19.43 9.04 16.05
CA ASP A 133 19.87 9.44 17.40
C ASP A 133 20.75 10.71 17.44
N GLY A 134 20.77 11.49 16.35
CA GLY A 134 21.53 12.72 16.22
C GLY A 134 20.88 13.91 16.91
N THR A 135 21.67 14.95 17.14
CA THR A 135 21.19 16.21 17.73
C THR A 135 20.15 16.87 16.83
N GLU A 136 19.08 17.38 17.43
CA GLU A 136 18.14 18.29 16.75
C GLU A 136 18.87 19.56 16.31
N ILE A 137 18.71 19.91 15.03
CA ILE A 137 19.18 21.16 14.45
C ILE A 137 17.99 22.10 14.36
N HIS A 138 18.07 23.22 15.04
CA HIS A 138 17.05 24.27 15.00
C HIS A 138 17.51 25.38 14.06
N HIS A 139 16.77 25.60 12.98
CA HIS A 139 17.02 26.69 12.05
C HIS A 139 16.24 27.92 12.49
N ASN A 140 16.90 29.05 12.71
CA ASN A 140 16.23 30.28 13.13
C ASN A 140 15.57 30.97 11.95
N LYS A 141 16.33 31.23 10.87
CA LYS A 141 15.84 32.01 9.72
C LYS A 141 16.27 31.40 8.40
N ALA A 142 15.32 31.12 7.52
CA ALA A 142 15.61 30.50 6.23
C ALA A 142 16.51 31.41 5.37
N ALA A 143 17.55 30.82 4.78
CA ALA A 143 18.47 31.47 3.85
C ALA A 143 19.18 32.73 4.40
N SER A 144 19.51 32.76 5.69
CA SER A 144 20.18 33.91 6.32
C SER A 144 21.71 33.81 6.42
N VAL A 145 22.30 32.64 6.15
CA VAL A 145 23.74 32.38 6.39
C VAL A 145 24.42 31.86 5.13
N CYS A 146 25.62 32.37 4.84
CA CYS A 146 26.50 31.78 3.81
C CYS A 146 27.45 30.75 4.45
N LYS A 147 27.52 29.53 3.92
CA LYS A 147 28.48 28.51 4.40
C LYS A 147 29.90 28.71 3.86
N TYR A 148 30.05 29.36 2.71
CA TYR A 148 31.34 29.51 2.06
C TYR A 148 31.96 30.89 2.34
N LYS A 149 33.21 30.90 2.78
CA LYS A 149 33.97 32.13 3.08
C LYS A 149 34.12 33.09 1.88
N LYS A 150 34.00 32.57 0.65
CA LYS A 150 34.07 33.37 -0.58
C LYS A 150 32.77 34.12 -0.90
N ASP A 151 31.66 33.73 -0.27
CA ASP A 151 30.35 34.33 -0.50
C ASP A 151 30.14 35.50 0.46
N SER A 152 29.40 36.51 0.01
CA SER A 152 29.05 37.68 0.82
C SER A 152 27.66 37.50 1.43
N GLU A 153 27.57 37.42 2.76
CA GLU A 153 26.29 37.37 3.48
C GLU A 153 25.44 38.62 3.21
N ALA A 154 26.08 39.78 2.99
CA ALA A 154 25.38 41.01 2.63
C ALA A 154 24.73 40.91 1.25
N GLU A 155 25.41 40.29 0.27
CA GLU A 155 24.83 40.03 -1.06
C GLU A 155 23.73 38.98 -0.99
N LEU A 156 23.93 37.89 -0.23
CA LEU A 156 22.90 36.88 -0.01
C LEU A 156 21.63 37.52 0.57
N ARG A 157 21.78 38.34 1.61
CA ARG A 157 20.66 39.05 2.24
C ARG A 157 19.93 39.93 1.23
N ALA A 158 20.65 40.71 0.44
CA ALA A 158 20.03 41.58 -0.57
C ALA A 158 19.23 40.79 -1.62
N ILE A 159 19.77 39.66 -2.09
CA ILE A 159 19.07 38.79 -3.03
C ILE A 159 17.83 38.16 -2.38
N VAL A 160 17.94 37.63 -1.16
CA VAL A 160 16.81 37.03 -0.46
C VAL A 160 15.70 38.05 -0.17
N GLU A 161 16.05 39.28 0.18
CA GLU A 161 15.11 40.40 0.33
C GLU A 161 14.40 40.69 -1.01
N GLU A 162 15.12 40.67 -2.13
CA GLU A 162 14.53 40.82 -3.46
C GLU A 162 13.55 39.67 -3.78
N ILE A 163 13.90 38.41 -3.47
CA ILE A 163 12.99 37.27 -3.67
C ILE A 163 11.72 37.45 -2.83
N LYS A 164 11.87 37.84 -1.56
CA LYS A 164 10.75 38.03 -0.61
C LYS A 164 9.83 39.20 -0.95
N ALA A 165 10.30 40.15 -1.75
CA ALA A 165 9.47 41.25 -2.25
C ALA A 165 8.59 40.86 -3.45
N LEU A 166 8.80 39.68 -4.05
CA LEU A 166 8.00 39.20 -5.18
C LEU A 166 6.60 38.75 -4.73
N PRO A 167 5.55 38.94 -5.56
CA PRO A 167 4.16 38.65 -5.18
C PRO A 167 3.85 37.15 -5.01
N ASN A 168 4.67 36.28 -5.57
CA ASN A 168 4.61 34.82 -5.49
C ASN A 168 5.52 34.25 -4.39
N THR A 169 6.10 35.10 -3.54
CA THR A 169 6.94 34.68 -2.43
C THR A 169 6.30 35.04 -1.09
N VAL A 170 6.37 34.13 -0.13
CA VAL A 170 5.95 34.39 1.25
C VAL A 170 7.01 33.85 2.23
N GLU A 171 7.21 34.57 3.33
CA GLU A 171 7.97 34.11 4.50
C GLU A 171 7.00 33.80 5.64
N VAL A 172 7.21 32.67 6.33
CA VAL A 172 6.42 32.28 7.51
C VAL A 172 7.33 31.99 8.70
N GLU A 173 6.80 32.28 9.89
CA GLU A 173 7.53 32.10 11.15
C GLU A 173 7.63 30.64 11.60
N ASN A 174 6.85 29.71 11.08
CA ASN A 174 6.99 28.29 11.44
C ASN A 174 6.35 27.35 10.40
N PRO A 175 6.79 26.07 10.36
CA PRO A 175 6.28 25.07 9.41
C PRO A 175 4.76 24.88 9.42
N SER A 176 4.09 25.05 10.56
CA SER A 176 2.63 24.85 10.67
C SER A 176 1.79 25.81 9.82
N LYS A 177 2.39 26.91 9.33
CA LYS A 177 1.74 27.88 8.44
C LYS A 177 1.86 27.51 6.96
N ALA A 178 2.71 26.55 6.61
CA ALA A 178 3.02 26.23 5.22
C ALA A 178 1.76 25.84 4.42
N LEU A 179 0.90 24.98 4.98
CA LEU A 179 -0.33 24.56 4.31
C LEU A 179 -1.23 25.73 3.91
N LEU A 180 -1.52 26.63 4.86
CA LEU A 180 -2.39 27.78 4.63
C LEU A 180 -1.80 28.73 3.56
N VAL A 181 -0.49 28.97 3.64
CA VAL A 181 0.20 29.89 2.73
C VAL A 181 0.31 29.31 1.32
N LEU A 182 0.61 28.02 1.17
CA LEU A 182 0.63 27.37 -0.14
C LEU A 182 -0.75 27.43 -0.81
N HIS A 183 -1.84 27.21 -0.07
CA HIS A 183 -3.20 27.45 -0.60
C HIS A 183 -3.41 28.90 -1.04
N GLY A 184 -2.95 29.88 -0.24
CA GLY A 184 -3.02 31.30 -0.59
C GLY A 184 -2.23 31.67 -1.86
N LEU A 185 -1.15 30.93 -2.13
CA LEU A 185 -0.36 31.03 -3.36
C LEU A 185 -0.95 30.23 -4.53
N GLY A 186 -2.12 29.59 -4.36
CA GLY A 186 -2.75 28.77 -5.39
C GLY A 186 -2.08 27.41 -5.60
N VAL A 187 -1.21 26.98 -4.68
CA VAL A 187 -0.49 25.71 -4.74
C VAL A 187 -1.29 24.65 -4.00
N PHE A 188 -1.99 23.81 -4.73
CA PHE A 188 -2.77 22.68 -4.20
C PHE A 188 -2.13 21.34 -4.56
N PRO A 189 -2.31 20.28 -3.74
CA PRO A 189 -1.76 18.97 -4.07
C PRO A 189 -2.54 18.35 -5.23
N ARG A 190 -1.85 17.60 -6.10
CA ARG A 190 -2.51 16.86 -7.20
C ARG A 190 -3.47 15.79 -6.70
N VAL A 191 -3.20 15.22 -5.52
CA VAL A 191 -4.12 14.33 -4.81
C VAL A 191 -4.29 14.86 -3.40
N ALA A 192 -5.43 15.50 -3.15
CA ALA A 192 -5.80 15.92 -1.80
C ALA A 192 -6.54 14.80 -1.07
N LEU A 193 -6.48 14.83 0.26
CA LEU A 193 -7.38 14.09 1.13
C LEU A 193 -8.44 15.07 1.65
N ASP A 194 -9.70 14.66 1.69
CA ASP A 194 -10.72 15.47 2.36
C ASP A 194 -10.42 15.50 3.87
N GLY A 195 -9.92 16.64 4.35
CA GLY A 195 -9.44 16.81 5.72
C GLY A 195 -7.96 16.44 5.88
N GLN A 196 -7.61 15.87 7.03
CA GLN A 196 -6.26 15.37 7.30
C GLN A 196 -6.31 13.89 7.65
N SER A 197 -5.40 13.10 7.11
CA SER A 197 -5.20 11.70 7.50
C SER A 197 -3.77 11.44 7.93
N SER A 198 -3.58 10.86 9.11
CA SER A 198 -2.28 10.39 9.60
C SER A 198 -1.90 9.00 9.08
N ASN A 199 -2.80 8.31 8.38
CA ASN A 199 -2.63 6.88 8.10
C ASN A 199 -2.48 6.58 6.61
N ILE A 200 -2.79 7.54 5.75
CA ILE A 200 -2.81 7.39 4.29
C ILE A 200 -1.64 8.10 3.66
N LEU A 201 -0.99 7.42 2.72
CA LEU A 201 0.03 7.99 1.85
C LEU A 201 -0.35 7.79 0.40
N THR A 202 0.06 8.76 -0.41
CA THR A 202 -0.14 8.73 -1.86
C THR A 202 1.18 8.90 -2.59
N VAL A 203 1.31 8.21 -3.72
CA VAL A 203 2.37 8.45 -4.69
C VAL A 203 1.74 8.42 -6.07
N SER A 204 1.91 9.52 -6.82
CA SER A 204 1.29 9.65 -8.12
C SER A 204 2.28 9.71 -9.27
N ARG A 205 1.78 9.33 -10.45
CA ARG A 205 2.49 9.38 -11.72
C ARG A 205 1.57 9.87 -12.82
N GLN A 206 2.11 10.71 -13.69
CA GLN A 206 1.42 11.24 -14.85
C GLN A 206 1.91 10.53 -16.11
N ASP A 207 1.01 9.78 -16.73
CA ASP A 207 1.19 9.30 -18.10
C ASP A 207 0.48 10.28 -19.05
N ARG A 208 1.27 11.14 -19.71
CA ARG A 208 0.72 12.15 -20.64
C ARG A 208 0.37 11.55 -21.99
N GLU A 209 1.05 10.48 -22.39
CA GLU A 209 0.84 9.84 -23.69
C GLU A 209 -0.52 9.13 -23.71
N ASN A 210 -0.83 8.40 -22.64
CA ASN A 210 -2.10 7.69 -22.50
C ASN A 210 -3.18 8.50 -21.76
N MET A 211 -2.86 9.73 -21.32
CA MET A 211 -3.74 10.58 -20.50
C MET A 211 -4.28 9.89 -19.24
N ILE A 212 -3.41 9.14 -18.55
CA ILE A 212 -3.74 8.45 -17.31
C ILE A 212 -2.96 9.06 -16.15
N PHE A 213 -3.68 9.40 -15.07
CA PHE A 213 -3.07 9.77 -13.81
C PHE A 213 -3.16 8.62 -12.80
N TYR A 214 -2.02 8.00 -12.51
CA TYR A 214 -1.92 6.89 -11.57
C TYR A 214 -1.66 7.41 -10.16
N THR A 215 -2.34 6.85 -9.17
CA THR A 215 -2.13 7.13 -7.75
C THR A 215 -2.10 5.82 -6.97
N PHE A 216 -0.96 5.50 -6.38
CA PHE A 216 -0.83 4.47 -5.37
C PHE A 216 -1.25 5.05 -4.02
N VAL A 217 -2.11 4.34 -3.28
CA VAL A 217 -2.71 4.78 -2.02
C VAL A 217 -2.47 3.69 -1.00
N TYR A 218 -1.89 4.03 0.15
CA TYR A 218 -1.47 3.04 1.14
C TYR A 218 -1.83 3.44 2.57
N SER A 219 -2.52 2.54 3.27
CA SER A 219 -2.72 2.59 4.72
C SER A 219 -1.49 2.04 5.44
N TYR A 220 -0.51 2.90 5.71
CA TYR A 220 0.87 2.45 5.94
C TYR A 220 1.22 2.08 7.39
N ARG A 221 0.40 2.47 8.36
CA ARG A 221 0.65 2.24 9.81
C ARG A 221 0.21 0.84 10.25
N PHE A 222 0.54 -0.18 9.46
CA PHE A 222 -0.06 -1.50 9.53
C PHE A 222 0.15 -2.22 10.87
N GLU A 223 1.26 -2.00 11.57
CA GLU A 223 1.51 -2.62 12.89
C GLU A 223 0.82 -1.84 14.02
N LEU A 224 0.94 -0.50 14.01
CA LEU A 224 0.36 0.34 15.07
C LEU A 224 -1.16 0.31 15.05
N GLU A 225 -1.74 0.24 13.85
CA GLU A 225 -3.18 0.27 13.63
C GLU A 225 -3.73 -1.12 13.28
N LYS A 226 -3.03 -2.21 13.61
CA LYS A 226 -3.42 -3.57 13.17
C LYS A 226 -4.83 -4.01 13.58
N ASN A 227 -5.32 -3.47 14.69
CA ASN A 227 -6.66 -3.75 15.25
C ASN A 227 -7.62 -2.56 15.06
N ALA A 228 -7.21 -1.53 14.32
CA ALA A 228 -8.05 -0.37 14.08
C ALA A 228 -9.16 -0.69 13.09
N ALA A 229 -10.27 0.04 13.20
CA ALA A 229 -11.32 -0.02 12.19
C ALA A 229 -10.81 0.47 10.83
N PRO A 230 -11.43 0.05 9.72
CA PRO A 230 -11.07 0.49 8.38
C PRO A 230 -11.14 2.02 8.26
N CYS A 231 -10.15 2.64 7.63
CA CYS A 231 -10.10 4.07 7.41
C CYS A 231 -10.89 4.43 6.15
N SER A 232 -11.97 5.20 6.29
CA SER A 232 -12.76 5.73 5.16
C SER A 232 -12.40 7.18 4.90
N PHE A 233 -12.10 7.52 3.65
CA PHE A 233 -11.67 8.84 3.21
C PHE A 233 -12.05 9.07 1.74
N THR A 234 -11.96 10.31 1.28
CA THR A 234 -12.16 10.64 -0.13
C THR A 234 -10.85 11.16 -0.70
N LEU A 235 -10.38 10.51 -1.76
CA LEU A 235 -9.31 11.05 -2.60
C LEU A 235 -9.90 12.13 -3.50
N ASN A 236 -9.29 13.29 -3.51
CA ASN A 236 -9.68 14.37 -4.40
C ASN A 236 -8.54 14.58 -5.40
N ILE A 237 -8.67 13.94 -6.57
CA ILE A 237 -7.63 13.83 -7.61
C ILE A 237 -7.84 14.94 -8.63
N GLU A 238 -6.78 15.66 -8.98
CA GLU A 238 -6.82 16.67 -10.03
C GLU A 238 -7.12 16.07 -11.41
N GLY A 239 -8.01 16.73 -12.14
CA GLY A 239 -8.49 16.26 -13.44
C GLY A 239 -9.87 15.63 -13.35
N GLU A 240 -10.62 15.76 -14.45
CA GLU A 240 -11.94 15.19 -14.61
C GLU A 240 -11.84 13.94 -15.49
N GLY A 241 -12.20 12.78 -14.95
CA GLY A 241 -12.04 11.52 -15.67
C GLY A 241 -12.80 10.37 -15.04
N ALA A 242 -12.71 9.19 -15.66
CA ALA A 242 -13.26 7.97 -15.10
C ALA A 242 -12.19 7.27 -14.24
N PRO A 243 -12.43 7.06 -12.93
CA PRO A 243 -11.48 6.36 -12.07
C PRO A 243 -11.62 4.84 -12.18
N TYR A 244 -10.48 4.14 -12.19
CA TYR A 244 -10.37 2.69 -12.19
C TYR A 244 -9.54 2.24 -10.98
N CYS A 245 -9.97 1.15 -10.35
CA CYS A 245 -9.21 0.46 -9.32
C CYS A 245 -8.42 -0.69 -9.97
N MET A 246 -7.11 -0.75 -9.69
CA MET A 246 -6.25 -1.85 -10.12
C MET A 246 -5.82 -2.66 -8.90
N ASP A 247 -6.30 -3.90 -8.82
CA ASP A 247 -5.96 -4.82 -7.74
C ASP A 247 -4.60 -5.47 -8.00
N ALA A 248 -3.63 -5.22 -7.12
CA ALA A 248 -2.28 -5.77 -7.30
C ALA A 248 -2.19 -7.28 -6.98
N TRP A 249 -3.08 -7.82 -6.16
CA TRP A 249 -3.15 -9.25 -5.80
C TRP A 249 -3.71 -10.07 -6.94
N THR A 250 -4.88 -9.70 -7.46
CA THR A 250 -5.58 -10.43 -8.53
C THR A 250 -5.08 -10.02 -9.91
N GLY A 251 -4.74 -8.74 -10.11
CA GLY A 251 -4.47 -8.14 -11.42
C GLY A 251 -5.72 -7.62 -12.13
N GLU A 252 -6.88 -7.69 -11.50
CA GLU A 252 -8.12 -7.13 -12.01
C GLU A 252 -8.04 -5.60 -12.10
N VAL A 253 -8.58 -5.05 -13.18
CA VAL A 253 -8.79 -3.61 -13.36
C VAL A 253 -10.29 -3.42 -13.50
N ARG A 254 -10.89 -2.66 -12.58
CA ARG A 254 -12.34 -2.40 -12.55
C ARG A 254 -12.62 -0.91 -12.55
N ARG A 255 -13.61 -0.49 -13.31
CA ARG A 255 -14.11 0.90 -13.23
C ARG A 255 -14.77 1.12 -11.87
N ILE A 256 -14.47 2.25 -11.24
CA ILE A 256 -15.15 2.67 -10.01
C ILE A 256 -16.45 3.36 -10.41
N GLY A 257 -17.58 2.77 -10.02
CA GLY A 257 -18.90 3.27 -10.42
C GLY A 257 -19.42 4.42 -9.55
N ARG A 258 -18.80 4.67 -8.40
CA ARG A 258 -19.18 5.74 -7.45
C ARG A 258 -18.05 6.75 -7.26
N TYR A 259 -18.27 7.96 -7.74
CA TYR A 259 -17.36 9.09 -7.58
C TYR A 259 -18.11 10.40 -7.86
N GLU A 260 -17.48 11.55 -7.61
CA GLU A 260 -18.04 12.86 -7.95
C GLU A 260 -17.01 13.65 -8.77
N ILE A 261 -17.45 14.36 -9.80
CA ILE A 261 -16.63 15.36 -10.48
C ILE A 261 -17.07 16.74 -10.00
N ARG A 262 -16.13 17.52 -9.46
CA ARG A 262 -16.40 18.85 -8.92
C ARG A 262 -15.14 19.72 -8.99
N ASP A 263 -15.30 20.97 -9.40
CA ASP A 263 -14.24 21.98 -9.41
C ASP A 263 -12.96 21.53 -10.15
N GLY A 264 -13.11 20.84 -11.30
CA GLY A 264 -11.98 20.35 -12.10
C GLY A 264 -11.30 19.10 -11.53
N ARG A 265 -11.92 18.40 -10.58
CA ARG A 265 -11.34 17.27 -9.84
C ARG A 265 -12.29 16.09 -9.75
N THR A 266 -11.71 14.90 -9.66
CA THR A 266 -12.42 13.64 -9.47
C THR A 266 -12.27 13.17 -8.02
N ARG A 267 -13.39 13.07 -7.31
CA ARG A 267 -13.49 12.69 -5.91
C ARG A 267 -13.90 11.22 -5.78
N VAL A 268 -13.00 10.39 -5.24
CA VAL A 268 -13.17 8.94 -5.14
C VAL A 268 -13.23 8.52 -3.66
N PRO A 269 -14.40 8.09 -3.15
CA PRO A 269 -14.52 7.57 -1.79
C PRO A 269 -13.87 6.17 -1.71
N LEU A 270 -12.99 5.99 -0.74
CA LEU A 270 -12.27 4.74 -0.48
C LEU A 270 -12.36 4.36 1.00
N THR A 271 -12.27 3.06 1.25
CA THR A 271 -12.12 2.49 2.60
C THR A 271 -10.98 1.49 2.53
N LEU A 272 -9.97 1.64 3.39
CA LEU A 272 -8.81 0.74 3.44
C LEU A 272 -8.62 0.18 4.85
N GLN A 273 -8.34 -1.11 4.94
CA GLN A 273 -7.84 -1.76 6.15
C GLN A 273 -6.42 -1.29 6.47
N SER A 274 -5.99 -1.53 7.71
CA SER A 274 -4.61 -1.31 8.12
C SER A 274 -3.65 -2.18 7.29
N GLY A 275 -2.69 -1.55 6.60
CA GLY A 275 -1.74 -2.25 5.72
C GLY A 275 -2.25 -2.57 4.31
N GLU A 276 -3.47 -2.17 3.97
CA GLU A 276 -4.01 -2.33 2.62
C GLU A 276 -3.54 -1.21 1.69
N ALA A 277 -3.34 -1.56 0.41
CA ALA A 277 -2.97 -0.62 -0.64
C ALA A 277 -3.81 -0.83 -1.89
N VAL A 278 -4.12 0.28 -2.58
CA VAL A 278 -4.85 0.28 -3.84
C VAL A 278 -4.17 1.20 -4.85
N ILE A 279 -4.31 0.88 -6.13
CA ILE A 279 -3.90 1.75 -7.22
C ILE A 279 -5.16 2.30 -7.90
N ILE A 280 -5.24 3.62 -7.97
CA ILE A 280 -6.27 4.33 -8.73
C ILE A 280 -5.65 4.83 -10.02
N ALA A 281 -6.25 4.47 -11.15
CA ALA A 281 -5.93 5.04 -12.46
C ALA A 281 -7.08 5.95 -12.90
N LEU A 282 -6.82 7.25 -13.01
CA LEU A 282 -7.79 8.21 -13.52
C LEU A 282 -7.59 8.35 -15.04
N ASP A 283 -8.54 7.85 -15.82
CA ASP A 283 -8.57 8.03 -17.27
C ASP A 283 -9.20 9.38 -17.61
N LEU A 284 -8.37 10.31 -18.09
CA LEU A 284 -8.76 11.68 -18.39
C LEU A 284 -9.44 11.82 -19.77
N HIS A 285 -9.45 10.78 -20.62
CA HIS A 285 -10.24 10.78 -21.85
C HIS A 285 -11.73 10.60 -21.58
N SER A 286 -12.06 9.89 -20.50
CA SER A 286 -13.40 9.39 -20.21
C SER A 286 -14.18 10.29 -19.25
N SER A 287 -13.97 11.62 -19.33
CA SER A 287 -14.79 12.58 -18.57
C SER A 287 -16.26 12.48 -18.97
N GLY A 288 -17.16 12.58 -17.98
CA GLY A 288 -18.61 12.57 -18.22
C GLY A 288 -19.26 11.18 -18.37
N MET A 289 -18.51 10.08 -18.25
CA MET A 289 -19.12 8.74 -18.22
C MET A 289 -20.18 8.63 -17.10
N PRO A 290 -21.31 7.93 -17.31
CA PRO A 290 -22.33 7.76 -16.29
C PRO A 290 -21.78 7.09 -15.02
N HIS A 291 -22.06 7.70 -13.88
CA HIS A 291 -21.59 7.25 -12.57
C HIS A 291 -22.60 7.61 -11.49
N ALA A 292 -22.52 6.92 -10.36
CA ALA A 292 -23.25 7.27 -9.16
C ALA A 292 -22.48 8.33 -8.37
N ILE A 293 -23.17 9.37 -7.91
CA ILE A 293 -22.62 10.32 -6.93
C ILE A 293 -22.72 9.71 -5.53
N SER A 294 -23.81 8.99 -5.24
CA SER A 294 -24.00 8.31 -3.96
C SER A 294 -24.87 7.07 -4.11
N THR A 295 -24.75 6.15 -3.15
CA THR A 295 -25.65 4.99 -3.03
C THR A 295 -25.73 4.57 -1.57
N THR A 296 -26.85 3.96 -1.18
CA THR A 296 -26.99 3.26 0.10
C THR A 296 -26.58 1.79 0.02
N ALA A 297 -26.29 1.27 -1.18
CA ALA A 297 -25.68 -0.05 -1.35
C ALA A 297 -24.20 -0.04 -0.94
N ASP A 298 -23.61 -1.21 -0.74
CA ASP A 298 -22.22 -1.33 -0.29
C ASP A 298 -21.24 -0.79 -1.35
N ASP A 299 -21.50 -1.05 -2.63
CA ASP A 299 -20.67 -0.55 -3.73
C ASP A 299 -21.44 -0.44 -5.07
N ILE A 300 -20.86 0.29 -6.03
CA ILE A 300 -21.29 0.30 -7.44
C ILE A 300 -20.19 -0.30 -8.30
N VAL A 301 -20.45 -1.49 -8.83
CA VAL A 301 -19.51 -2.26 -9.65
C VAL A 301 -19.93 -2.29 -11.10
N GLU A 302 -18.97 -2.41 -12.01
CA GLU A 302 -19.25 -2.59 -13.43
C GLU A 302 -19.15 -4.07 -13.82
N SER A 303 -20.15 -4.59 -14.52
CA SER A 303 -20.11 -5.93 -15.11
C SER A 303 -20.73 -5.90 -16.50
N LYS A 304 -20.02 -6.46 -17.49
CA LYS A 304 -20.41 -6.47 -18.91
C LYS A 304 -20.78 -5.05 -19.44
N GLY A 305 -20.07 -4.01 -18.97
CA GLY A 305 -20.30 -2.61 -19.36
C GLY A 305 -21.53 -1.93 -18.74
N ILE A 306 -22.14 -2.56 -17.72
CA ILE A 306 -23.30 -2.04 -17.01
C ILE A 306 -22.94 -1.85 -15.54
N LEU A 307 -23.24 -0.67 -14.99
CA LEU A 307 -23.11 -0.42 -13.56
C LEU A 307 -24.23 -1.12 -12.78
N GLN A 308 -23.85 -1.78 -11.70
CA GLN A 308 -24.70 -2.58 -10.85
C GLN A 308 -24.51 -2.16 -9.39
N ALA A 309 -25.60 -2.06 -8.63
CA ALA A 309 -25.52 -1.91 -7.19
C ALA A 309 -25.17 -3.26 -6.57
N LYS A 310 -24.09 -3.31 -5.78
CA LYS A 310 -23.63 -4.49 -5.04
C LYS A 310 -24.02 -4.34 -3.57
N ALA A 311 -24.64 -5.37 -3.01
CA ALA A 311 -24.97 -5.40 -1.59
C ALA A 311 -24.64 -6.74 -0.92
N PHE A 312 -24.26 -6.69 0.35
CA PHE A 312 -24.02 -7.83 1.23
C PHE A 312 -25.21 -8.16 2.13
N ALA A 313 -26.26 -7.32 2.14
CA ALA A 313 -27.48 -7.54 2.89
C ALA A 313 -28.72 -7.44 1.99
N SER A 314 -29.76 -8.21 2.35
CA SER A 314 -31.07 -8.08 1.70
C SER A 314 -31.73 -6.77 2.11
N GLY A 315 -32.23 -6.00 1.15
CA GLY A 315 -32.78 -4.68 1.45
C GLY A 315 -33.26 -3.89 0.25
N LYS A 316 -33.72 -2.66 0.53
CA LYS A 316 -34.02 -1.65 -0.47
C LYS A 316 -32.90 -0.62 -0.47
N TYR A 317 -32.33 -0.40 -1.64
CA TYR A 317 -31.20 0.48 -1.86
C TYR A 317 -31.58 1.61 -2.81
N GLU A 318 -30.93 2.76 -2.65
CA GLU A 318 -31.11 3.93 -3.48
C GLU A 318 -29.76 4.40 -4.01
N THR A 319 -29.72 4.74 -5.29
CA THR A 319 -28.53 5.25 -5.98
C THR A 319 -28.88 6.56 -6.66
N VAL A 320 -28.08 7.61 -6.39
CA VAL A 320 -28.19 8.92 -7.02
C VAL A 320 -27.15 9.01 -8.12
N TRP A 321 -27.60 9.25 -9.35
CA TRP A 321 -26.76 9.34 -10.53
C TRP A 321 -26.20 10.75 -10.75
N SER A 322 -25.13 10.83 -11.53
CA SER A 322 -24.52 12.10 -11.96
C SER A 322 -25.46 13.06 -12.68
N ASN A 323 -26.53 12.55 -13.29
CA ASN A 323 -27.59 13.36 -13.92
C ASN A 323 -28.74 13.75 -12.97
N GLY A 324 -28.58 13.51 -11.66
CA GLY A 324 -29.58 13.80 -10.63
C GLY A 324 -30.73 12.77 -10.53
N LYS A 325 -30.79 11.77 -11.41
CA LYS A 325 -31.82 10.72 -11.32
C LYS A 325 -31.55 9.82 -10.11
N ILE A 326 -32.62 9.39 -9.45
CA ILE A 326 -32.56 8.42 -8.35
C ILE A 326 -33.12 7.09 -8.85
N LYS A 327 -32.40 6.00 -8.60
CA LYS A 327 -32.85 4.64 -8.87
C LYS A 327 -32.96 3.88 -7.55
N SER A 328 -34.12 3.27 -7.32
CA SER A 328 -34.29 2.32 -6.22
C SER A 328 -34.23 0.88 -6.71
N SER A 329 -33.52 0.04 -5.97
CA SER A 329 -33.31 -1.38 -6.24
C SER A 329 -33.65 -2.20 -4.99
N LYS A 330 -34.38 -3.29 -5.15
CA LYS A 330 -34.56 -4.30 -4.10
C LYS A 330 -33.58 -5.43 -4.35
N ILE A 331 -32.76 -5.74 -3.37
CA ILE A 331 -31.71 -6.76 -3.48
C ILE A 331 -32.00 -7.84 -2.44
N LEU A 332 -31.93 -9.11 -2.87
CA LEU A 332 -32.01 -10.28 -2.00
C LEU A 332 -30.64 -10.95 -2.02
N VAL A 333 -29.99 -11.03 -0.87
CA VAL A 333 -28.66 -11.63 -0.68
C VAL A 333 -28.81 -12.93 0.12
N PRO A 334 -28.22 -14.05 -0.34
CA PRO A 334 -28.16 -15.28 0.44
C PRO A 334 -27.40 -15.11 1.76
N ASP A 335 -27.72 -15.92 2.76
CA ASP A 335 -27.03 -15.91 4.06
C ASP A 335 -25.56 -16.36 3.93
N ALA A 336 -24.70 -15.80 4.77
CA ALA A 336 -23.31 -16.23 4.89
C ALA A 336 -23.20 -17.65 5.45
N ILE A 337 -22.24 -18.42 4.94
CA ILE A 337 -22.02 -19.82 5.30
C ILE A 337 -20.71 -19.94 6.08
N ARG A 338 -20.79 -20.24 7.37
CA ARG A 338 -19.62 -20.54 8.21
C ARG A 338 -19.19 -21.99 8.03
N LEU A 339 -17.91 -22.21 7.71
CA LEU A 339 -17.34 -23.53 7.44
C LEU A 339 -16.64 -24.08 8.68
N THR A 340 -17.28 -25.02 9.36
CA THR A 340 -16.87 -25.48 10.70
C THR A 340 -16.18 -26.84 10.72
N LYS A 341 -16.29 -27.63 9.64
CA LYS A 341 -15.76 -28.99 9.54
C LYS A 341 -14.82 -29.12 8.34
N TRP A 342 -13.65 -29.69 8.59
CA TRP A 342 -12.57 -29.76 7.61
C TRP A 342 -11.86 -31.11 7.67
N ASP A 343 -11.51 -31.64 6.50
CA ASP A 343 -10.46 -32.64 6.40
C ASP A 343 -9.12 -31.92 6.20
N ILE A 344 -8.16 -32.19 7.08
CA ILE A 344 -6.89 -31.47 7.16
C ILE A 344 -5.75 -32.46 6.95
N VAL A 345 -4.89 -32.18 5.98
CA VAL A 345 -3.63 -32.91 5.77
C VAL A 345 -2.47 -31.96 5.99
N VAL A 346 -1.69 -32.20 7.05
CA VAL A 346 -0.48 -31.42 7.34
C VAL A 346 0.74 -32.20 6.91
N GLU A 347 1.54 -31.61 6.01
CA GLU A 347 2.84 -32.10 5.62
C GLU A 347 3.92 -31.45 6.49
N ASP A 348 4.58 -32.27 7.31
CA ASP A 348 5.81 -31.89 7.99
C ASP A 348 7.01 -32.08 7.04
N TRP A 349 7.73 -31.01 6.78
CA TRP A 349 8.89 -30.97 5.91
C TRP A 349 10.18 -31.04 6.73
N ASN A 350 11.03 -32.00 6.39
CA ASN A 350 12.28 -32.25 7.11
C ASN A 350 13.40 -32.69 6.16
N GLU A 351 14.62 -32.81 6.69
CA GLU A 351 15.73 -33.37 5.91
C GLU A 351 15.41 -34.79 5.45
N GLY A 352 15.59 -35.01 4.16
CA GLY A 352 15.56 -36.32 3.54
C GLY A 352 16.96 -36.86 3.33
N ARG A 353 17.14 -37.60 2.24
CA ARG A 353 18.42 -38.18 1.86
C ARG A 353 19.42 -37.09 1.47
N GLN A 354 20.66 -37.22 1.96
CA GLN A 354 21.81 -36.44 1.49
C GLN A 354 22.19 -36.87 0.07
N VAL A 355 22.37 -35.90 -0.81
CA VAL A 355 22.87 -36.06 -2.18
C VAL A 355 24.22 -35.38 -2.28
N ARG A 356 25.18 -36.03 -2.94
CA ARG A 356 26.52 -35.51 -3.18
C ARG A 356 26.78 -35.51 -4.68
N ASN A 357 27.00 -34.34 -5.25
CA ASN A 357 27.46 -34.19 -6.62
C ASN A 357 28.96 -33.92 -6.60
N MET A 358 29.71 -34.64 -7.43
CA MET A 358 31.15 -34.46 -7.55
C MET A 358 31.48 -34.03 -8.96
N GLU A 359 32.15 -32.89 -9.10
CA GLU A 359 32.61 -32.39 -10.39
C GLU A 359 34.13 -32.17 -10.33
N ARG A 360 34.85 -32.59 -11.38
CA ARG A 360 36.29 -32.32 -11.53
C ARG A 360 36.51 -31.44 -12.76
N ARG A 361 36.93 -30.19 -12.56
CA ARG A 361 37.29 -29.25 -13.64
C ARG A 361 38.56 -28.49 -13.31
N PHE A 362 39.40 -28.25 -14.32
CA PHE A 362 40.64 -27.48 -14.19
C PHE A 362 41.58 -27.97 -13.06
N GLY A 363 41.60 -29.28 -12.79
CA GLY A 363 42.39 -29.86 -11.68
C GLY A 363 41.74 -29.72 -10.29
N HIS A 364 40.67 -28.95 -10.14
CA HIS A 364 39.89 -28.83 -8.91
C HIS A 364 38.78 -29.88 -8.85
N GLN A 365 38.51 -30.35 -7.64
CA GLN A 365 37.38 -31.24 -7.34
C GLN A 365 36.41 -30.49 -6.43
N THR A 366 35.19 -30.27 -6.91
CA THR A 366 34.11 -29.65 -6.14
C THR A 366 33.13 -30.73 -5.72
N ILE A 367 32.77 -30.74 -4.44
CA ILE A 367 31.71 -31.59 -3.90
C ILE A 367 30.58 -30.68 -3.45
N GLU A 368 29.47 -30.73 -4.16
CA GLU A 368 28.23 -30.09 -3.73
C GLU A 368 27.43 -31.09 -2.90
N VAL A 369 27.00 -30.67 -1.71
CA VAL A 369 26.16 -31.48 -0.82
C VAL A 369 24.85 -30.75 -0.59
N TYR A 370 23.74 -31.42 -0.91
CA TYR A 370 22.40 -30.94 -0.57
C TYR A 370 21.55 -32.09 -0.03
N TYR A 371 20.41 -31.77 0.55
CA TYR A 371 19.46 -32.76 1.07
C TYR A 371 18.17 -32.68 0.27
N THR A 372 17.59 -33.84 -0.06
CA THR A 372 16.19 -33.92 -0.49
C THR A 372 15.26 -33.56 0.67
N THR A 373 14.00 -33.23 0.41
CA THR A 373 13.00 -32.95 1.45
C THR A 373 12.17 -34.19 1.74
N LYS A 374 12.23 -34.70 2.97
CA LYS A 374 11.28 -35.72 3.46
C LYS A 374 9.99 -35.01 3.86
N LYS A 375 8.86 -35.51 3.37
CA LYS A 375 7.52 -35.00 3.68
C LYS A 375 6.74 -36.06 4.44
N THR A 376 6.34 -35.76 5.67
CA THR A 376 5.57 -36.66 6.53
C THR A 376 4.14 -36.14 6.65
N LYS A 377 3.15 -36.96 6.28
CA LYS A 377 1.74 -36.57 6.28
C LYS A 377 1.04 -36.97 7.58
N LEU A 378 0.33 -36.01 8.16
CA LEU A 378 -0.60 -36.16 9.28
C LEU A 378 -2.00 -35.81 8.77
N ILE A 379 -3.02 -36.60 9.13
CA ILE A 379 -4.37 -36.52 8.54
C ILE A 379 -5.38 -36.36 9.68
N PHE A 380 -6.25 -35.36 9.59
CA PHE A 380 -7.28 -35.07 10.58
C PHE A 380 -8.61 -34.95 9.85
N GLU A 381 -9.48 -35.93 10.02
CA GLU A 381 -10.78 -35.98 9.34
C GLU A 381 -11.84 -35.30 10.19
N ASN A 382 -12.76 -34.55 9.55
CA ASN A 382 -13.88 -33.87 10.22
C ASN A 382 -13.45 -33.07 11.48
N CYS A 383 -12.36 -32.32 11.35
CA CYS A 383 -11.72 -31.54 12.41
C CYS A 383 -12.14 -30.06 12.35
N GLY A 384 -12.16 -29.42 13.51
CA GLY A 384 -12.22 -27.96 13.59
C GLY A 384 -10.87 -27.32 13.25
N LEU A 385 -10.88 -26.03 12.93
CA LEU A 385 -9.66 -25.27 12.67
C LEU A 385 -8.94 -24.93 13.97
N ALA A 386 -7.63 -25.14 14.00
CA ALA A 386 -6.74 -24.81 15.11
C ALA A 386 -5.31 -24.63 14.57
N ALA A 387 -4.46 -23.97 15.37
CA ALA A 387 -3.03 -23.94 15.08
C ALA A 387 -2.50 -25.38 14.97
N TRP A 388 -1.59 -25.65 14.04
CA TRP A 388 -1.07 -27.01 13.83
C TRP A 388 -0.52 -27.64 15.10
N LYS A 389 0.14 -26.85 15.95
CA LYS A 389 0.69 -27.29 17.23
C LYS A 389 -0.39 -27.85 18.19
N ASP A 390 -1.64 -27.43 18.02
CA ASP A 390 -2.79 -27.75 18.87
C ASP A 390 -3.78 -28.73 18.20
N LEU A 391 -3.50 -29.17 16.96
CA LEU A 391 -4.31 -30.20 16.31
C LEU A 391 -4.22 -31.53 17.08
N PRO A 392 -5.32 -32.31 17.17
CA PRO A 392 -5.42 -33.48 18.02
C PRO A 392 -4.72 -34.71 17.41
N ALA A 393 -3.40 -34.66 17.27
CA ALA A 393 -2.62 -35.74 16.67
C ALA A 393 -2.58 -36.97 17.57
N THR A 394 -2.82 -38.14 17.00
CA THR A 394 -2.72 -39.41 17.74
C THR A 394 -1.25 -39.76 18.02
N LYS A 395 -1.00 -40.67 18.96
CA LYS A 395 0.35 -41.15 19.25
C LYS A 395 1.01 -41.78 18.01
N GLU A 396 0.23 -42.50 17.21
CA GLU A 396 0.69 -43.15 15.97
C GLU A 396 1.07 -42.12 14.90
N GLN A 397 0.37 -40.98 14.86
CA GLN A 397 0.70 -39.88 13.96
C GLN A 397 1.98 -39.17 14.41
N LEU A 398 2.09 -38.85 15.70
CA LEU A 398 3.29 -38.23 16.28
C LEU A 398 4.53 -39.12 16.07
N ALA A 399 4.40 -40.44 16.22
CA ALA A 399 5.49 -41.39 16.01
C ALA A 399 6.07 -41.37 14.58
N LYS A 400 5.38 -40.78 13.60
CA LYS A 400 5.90 -40.60 12.23
C LYS A 400 6.85 -39.40 12.11
N LEU A 401 6.73 -38.42 13.01
CA LEU A 401 7.56 -37.22 13.01
C LEU A 401 8.98 -37.53 13.50
N ALA A 402 9.95 -36.72 13.08
CA ALA A 402 11.34 -36.89 13.49
C ALA A 402 11.63 -36.24 14.86
N GLY A 403 12.60 -36.80 15.57
CA GLY A 403 13.10 -36.34 16.87
C GLY A 403 12.85 -37.37 17.98
N GLU A 404 13.59 -37.24 19.09
CA GLU A 404 13.44 -38.13 20.26
C GLU A 404 12.08 -37.93 20.97
N HIS A 405 11.55 -36.71 20.92
CA HIS A 405 10.26 -36.32 21.48
C HIS A 405 9.40 -35.65 20.39
N PRO A 406 8.82 -36.42 19.44
CA PRO A 406 8.04 -35.85 18.36
C PRO A 406 6.79 -35.11 18.90
N SER A 407 6.52 -33.94 18.33
CA SER A 407 5.43 -33.04 18.75
C SER A 407 4.90 -32.26 17.56
N MET A 408 3.61 -31.92 17.59
CA MET A 408 3.01 -31.00 16.61
C MET A 408 3.65 -29.62 16.63
N SER A 409 4.24 -29.18 17.75
CA SER A 409 5.00 -27.93 17.85
C SER A 409 6.26 -27.90 16.98
N HIS A 410 6.68 -29.04 16.42
CA HIS A 410 7.86 -29.15 15.55
C HIS A 410 7.52 -29.02 14.06
N VAL A 411 6.22 -29.00 13.72
CA VAL A 411 5.75 -29.12 12.34
C VAL A 411 5.95 -27.80 11.59
N SER A 412 6.49 -27.90 10.37
CA SER A 412 6.56 -26.82 9.40
C SER A 412 6.45 -27.41 8.00
N GLY A 413 5.74 -26.74 7.09
CA GLY A 413 5.51 -27.25 5.75
C GLY A 413 4.19 -26.75 5.18
N ILE A 414 3.35 -27.66 4.69
CA ILE A 414 2.09 -27.32 4.00
C ILE A 414 0.91 -28.00 4.68
N GLY A 415 -0.11 -27.23 5.02
CA GLY A 415 -1.43 -27.74 5.41
C GLY A 415 -2.40 -27.63 4.25
N THR A 416 -3.10 -28.71 3.92
CA THR A 416 -4.21 -28.74 2.95
C THR A 416 -5.50 -28.97 3.71
N TYR A 417 -6.48 -28.09 3.50
CA TYR A 417 -7.79 -28.11 4.16
C TYR A 417 -8.85 -28.30 3.09
N THR A 418 -9.74 -29.26 3.27
CA THR A 418 -10.85 -29.50 2.34
C THR A 418 -12.18 -29.54 3.08
N THR A 419 -13.19 -28.95 2.44
CA THR A 419 -14.57 -28.93 2.94
C THR A 419 -15.52 -28.77 1.76
N GLU A 420 -16.82 -28.83 2.03
CA GLU A 420 -17.88 -28.68 1.05
C GLU A 420 -19.02 -27.82 1.62
N PHE A 421 -19.66 -27.03 0.77
CA PHE A 421 -20.75 -26.12 1.15
C PHE A 421 -21.83 -26.04 0.05
N ASP A 422 -23.07 -25.75 0.45
CA ASP A 422 -24.22 -25.69 -0.47
C ASP A 422 -24.63 -24.24 -0.65
N LEU A 423 -24.77 -23.83 -1.90
CA LEU A 423 -25.43 -22.59 -2.27
C LEU A 423 -26.90 -22.85 -2.59
N PRO A 424 -27.79 -21.86 -2.39
CA PRO A 424 -29.20 -22.02 -2.72
C PRO A 424 -29.41 -22.36 -4.21
N GLU A 425 -30.45 -23.13 -4.51
CA GLU A 425 -30.83 -23.49 -5.89
C GLU A 425 -31.14 -22.26 -6.76
N TYR A 426 -31.54 -21.14 -6.16
CA TYR A 426 -31.80 -19.88 -6.85
C TYR A 426 -30.54 -19.04 -7.13
N TRP A 427 -29.34 -19.56 -6.81
CA TRP A 427 -28.08 -18.89 -7.12
C TRP A 427 -27.95 -18.64 -8.63
N GLY A 428 -27.71 -17.39 -9.04
CA GLY A 428 -27.69 -17.00 -10.45
C GLY A 428 -26.64 -15.94 -10.80
N GLU A 429 -26.73 -15.37 -12.01
CA GLU A 429 -25.74 -14.41 -12.53
C GLU A 429 -25.56 -13.14 -11.67
N GLY A 430 -26.58 -12.76 -10.90
CA GLY A 430 -26.52 -11.62 -9.98
C GLY A 430 -25.90 -11.95 -8.63
N ASN A 431 -25.60 -13.21 -8.32
CA ASN A 431 -25.03 -13.60 -7.04
C ASN A 431 -23.52 -13.82 -7.15
N GLY A 432 -22.80 -13.41 -6.11
CA GLY A 432 -21.38 -13.68 -5.96
C GLY A 432 -21.04 -13.91 -4.51
N ALA A 433 -19.81 -14.35 -4.21
CA ALA A 433 -19.35 -14.46 -2.84
C ALA A 433 -17.85 -14.26 -2.71
N TYR A 434 -17.45 -13.82 -1.53
CA TYR A 434 -16.07 -13.85 -1.08
C TYR A 434 -15.82 -15.08 -0.22
N LEU A 435 -14.65 -15.69 -0.39
CA LEU A 435 -14.04 -16.53 0.64
C LEU A 435 -13.32 -15.60 1.61
N VAL A 436 -13.70 -15.65 2.89
CA VAL A 436 -13.11 -14.85 3.96
C VAL A 436 -12.53 -15.80 5.01
N MET A 437 -11.27 -15.59 5.40
CA MET A 437 -10.58 -16.37 6.42
C MET A 437 -10.08 -15.43 7.52
N GLU A 438 -10.24 -15.82 8.78
CA GLU A 438 -9.80 -15.00 9.91
C GLU A 438 -8.27 -14.98 10.06
N SER A 439 -7.63 -16.15 9.97
CA SER A 439 -6.18 -16.24 10.10
C SER A 439 -5.58 -17.43 9.37
N ALA A 440 -4.39 -17.21 8.81
CA ALA A 440 -3.52 -18.23 8.22
C ALA A 440 -2.19 -18.40 9.00
N GLY A 441 -2.10 -17.84 10.21
CA GLY A 441 -0.91 -17.98 11.06
C GLY A 441 0.36 -17.36 10.47
N GLY A 442 0.20 -16.28 9.68
CA GLY A 442 1.29 -15.65 8.94
C GLY A 442 1.81 -16.45 7.73
N GLY A 443 1.15 -17.57 7.39
CA GLY A 443 1.47 -18.38 6.22
C GLY A 443 0.96 -17.78 4.92
N SER A 444 1.53 -18.22 3.79
CA SER A 444 0.95 -17.95 2.47
C SER A 444 -0.27 -18.83 2.24
N VAL A 445 -1.24 -18.33 1.47
CA VAL A 445 -2.51 -19.02 1.22
C VAL A 445 -2.77 -19.16 -0.28
N GLU A 446 -3.21 -20.35 -0.69
CA GLU A 446 -3.81 -20.59 -2.00
C GLU A 446 -5.14 -21.31 -1.81
N ALA A 447 -6.12 -21.06 -2.68
CA ALA A 447 -7.42 -21.72 -2.62
C ALA A 447 -7.87 -22.22 -3.98
N TRP A 448 -8.75 -23.21 -3.96
CA TRP A 448 -9.44 -23.76 -5.12
C TRP A 448 -10.89 -24.00 -4.78
N VAL A 449 -11.76 -23.66 -5.72
CA VAL A 449 -13.20 -23.93 -5.64
C VAL A 449 -13.57 -24.79 -6.85
N ASN A 450 -14.23 -25.92 -6.61
CA ASN A 450 -14.62 -26.88 -7.65
C ASN A 450 -13.44 -27.35 -8.55
N GLY A 451 -12.23 -27.40 -7.98
CA GLY A 451 -11.00 -27.81 -8.67
C GLY A 451 -10.25 -26.68 -9.39
N GLU A 452 -10.86 -25.51 -9.54
CA GLU A 452 -10.25 -24.34 -10.17
C GLU A 452 -9.60 -23.42 -9.15
N LYS A 453 -8.40 -22.90 -9.46
CA LYS A 453 -7.63 -22.04 -8.55
C LYS A 453 -8.25 -20.65 -8.47
N THR A 454 -8.33 -20.09 -7.26
CA THR A 454 -8.78 -18.69 -7.09
C THR A 454 -7.78 -17.71 -7.70
N PRO A 455 -8.20 -16.46 -7.98
CA PRO A 455 -7.27 -15.35 -8.13
C PRO A 455 -6.34 -15.21 -6.92
N GLY A 456 -5.33 -14.34 -7.05
CA GLY A 456 -4.39 -14.06 -5.96
C GLY A 456 -5.12 -13.56 -4.71
N ILE A 457 -4.85 -14.18 -3.56
CA ILE A 457 -5.47 -13.85 -2.28
C ILE A 457 -4.66 -12.72 -1.63
N ASP A 458 -5.34 -11.67 -1.16
CA ASP A 458 -4.70 -10.68 -0.31
C ASP A 458 -4.45 -11.29 1.06
N ILE A 459 -3.18 -11.57 1.38
CA ILE A 459 -2.78 -12.17 2.65
C ILE A 459 -2.80 -11.20 3.84
N ARG A 460 -3.11 -9.91 3.62
CA ARG A 460 -3.32 -8.92 4.70
C ARG A 460 -4.75 -8.99 5.25
N ILE A 461 -5.73 -9.16 4.38
CA ILE A 461 -7.15 -9.20 4.76
C ILE A 461 -7.77 -10.60 4.65
N LEU A 462 -7.03 -11.55 4.06
CA LEU A 462 -7.40 -12.96 3.89
C LEU A 462 -8.78 -13.16 3.23
N GLN A 463 -9.01 -12.38 2.18
CA GLN A 463 -10.25 -12.37 1.41
C GLN A 463 -9.96 -12.51 -0.09
N VAL A 464 -10.83 -13.23 -0.80
CA VAL A 464 -10.78 -13.34 -2.26
C VAL A 464 -12.18 -13.53 -2.84
N ASP A 465 -12.47 -12.86 -3.97
CA ASP A 465 -13.71 -13.07 -4.71
C ASP A 465 -13.65 -14.41 -5.45
N ILE A 466 -14.62 -15.28 -5.18
CA ILE A 466 -14.70 -16.62 -5.79
C ILE A 466 -15.91 -16.77 -6.71
N THR A 467 -16.59 -15.67 -7.04
CA THR A 467 -17.87 -15.65 -7.75
C THR A 467 -17.87 -16.48 -9.04
N SER A 468 -16.82 -16.37 -9.86
CA SER A 468 -16.72 -17.08 -11.14
C SER A 468 -16.54 -18.60 -11.00
N LEU A 469 -16.24 -19.10 -9.80
CA LEU A 469 -15.95 -20.51 -9.54
C LEU A 469 -17.12 -21.25 -8.89
N LEU A 470 -18.18 -20.52 -8.52
CA LEU A 470 -19.33 -21.04 -7.80
C LEU A 470 -20.40 -21.59 -8.73
N ARG A 471 -21.17 -22.54 -8.23
CA ARG A 471 -22.37 -23.08 -8.88
C ARG A 471 -23.50 -23.26 -7.87
N PRO A 472 -24.77 -23.29 -8.30
CA PRO A 472 -25.89 -23.68 -7.44
C PRO A 472 -25.66 -25.05 -6.80
N GLY A 473 -26.17 -25.26 -5.58
CA GLY A 473 -26.00 -26.50 -4.84
C GLY A 473 -24.57 -26.72 -4.34
N ARG A 474 -24.09 -27.97 -4.42
CA ARG A 474 -22.83 -28.41 -3.78
C ARG A 474 -21.57 -27.86 -4.47
N ASN A 475 -20.73 -27.22 -3.66
CA ASN A 475 -19.41 -26.72 -4.02
C ASN A 475 -18.33 -27.35 -3.13
N TYR A 476 -17.14 -27.52 -3.70
CA TYR A 476 -15.97 -28.08 -3.00
C TYR A 476 -14.91 -27.00 -2.82
N LEU A 477 -14.39 -26.85 -1.61
CA LEU A 477 -13.34 -25.90 -1.28
C LEU A 477 -12.08 -26.64 -0.85
N ARG A 478 -10.94 -26.25 -1.41
CA ARG A 478 -9.62 -26.63 -0.95
C ARG A 478 -8.80 -25.38 -0.65
N ILE A 479 -8.20 -25.31 0.53
CA ILE A 479 -7.25 -24.25 0.89
C ILE A 479 -5.90 -24.90 1.21
N GLN A 480 -4.81 -24.30 0.76
CA GLN A 480 -3.45 -24.64 1.14
C GLN A 480 -2.79 -23.49 1.87
N VAL A 481 -2.20 -23.79 3.03
CA VAL A 481 -1.42 -22.84 3.81
C VAL A 481 0.02 -23.34 3.89
N ALA A 482 0.98 -22.49 3.53
CA ALA A 482 2.40 -22.78 3.67
C ALA A 482 2.98 -21.99 4.86
N SER A 483 3.62 -22.68 5.80
CA SER A 483 4.27 -22.05 6.94
C SER A 483 5.69 -21.59 6.60
N THR A 484 6.29 -20.77 7.47
CA THR A 484 7.76 -20.65 7.48
C THR A 484 8.39 -21.87 8.18
N LEU A 485 9.72 -21.94 8.22
CA LEU A 485 10.46 -23.05 8.83
C LEU A 485 10.75 -22.86 10.33
N THR A 486 10.24 -21.81 10.97
CA THR A 486 10.60 -21.44 12.35
C THR A 486 10.44 -22.59 13.35
N ASN A 487 9.30 -23.28 13.37
CA ASN A 487 9.06 -24.41 14.29
C ASN A 487 10.04 -25.57 14.06
N ARG A 488 10.38 -25.86 12.80
CA ARG A 488 11.42 -26.85 12.46
C ARG A 488 12.81 -26.40 12.89
N MET A 489 13.14 -25.12 12.77
CA MET A 489 14.42 -24.58 13.23
C MET A 489 14.54 -24.60 14.76
N LEU A 490 13.44 -24.33 15.48
CA LEU A 490 13.33 -24.47 16.92
C LEU A 490 13.60 -25.90 17.37
N GLN A 491 12.95 -26.88 16.74
CA GLN A 491 13.18 -28.30 17.05
C GLN A 491 14.64 -28.72 16.86
N ARG A 492 15.37 -28.10 15.93
CA ARG A 492 16.80 -28.35 15.65
C ARG A 492 17.76 -27.53 16.52
N ASN A 493 17.22 -26.82 17.50
CA ASN A 493 17.96 -26.01 18.45
C ASN A 493 18.88 -24.98 17.77
N TYR A 494 18.39 -24.32 16.70
CA TYR A 494 19.19 -23.27 16.03
C TYR A 494 19.49 -22.08 16.94
N GLN A 495 18.66 -21.86 17.96
CA GLN A 495 18.86 -20.83 18.98
C GLN A 495 20.18 -21.01 19.74
N SER A 496 20.60 -22.24 20.03
CA SER A 496 21.82 -22.50 20.79
C SER A 496 23.09 -22.54 19.93
N LYS A 497 22.99 -22.33 18.61
CA LYS A 497 24.10 -22.56 17.65
C LYS A 497 24.87 -21.29 17.26
N GLU A 498 24.88 -20.26 18.10
CA GLU A 498 25.48 -18.94 17.80
C GLU A 498 25.10 -18.39 16.42
N SER A 499 23.91 -18.76 15.92
CA SER A 499 23.43 -18.27 14.65
C SER A 499 23.14 -16.77 14.79
N ARG A 500 23.57 -15.94 13.82
CA ARG A 500 23.55 -14.46 13.84
C ARG A 500 22.15 -13.80 13.94
N TRP A 501 21.16 -14.47 14.51
CA TRP A 501 19.85 -13.91 14.80
C TRP A 501 19.97 -12.93 15.96
N THR A 502 19.57 -11.68 15.73
CA THR A 502 19.64 -10.60 16.71
C THR A 502 18.51 -10.69 17.74
N GLU A 503 18.87 -10.47 19.01
CA GLU A 503 18.12 -10.16 20.25
C GLU A 503 16.89 -11.01 20.67
N SER A 504 16.11 -11.61 19.78
CA SER A 504 15.02 -12.52 20.17
C SER A 504 14.84 -13.66 19.17
N PHE A 505 15.17 -14.89 19.58
CA PHE A 505 14.81 -16.07 18.80
C PHE A 505 13.28 -16.26 18.86
N PRO A 506 12.60 -16.53 17.74
CA PRO A 506 11.15 -16.67 17.72
C PRO A 506 10.69 -17.86 18.57
N THR A 507 9.49 -17.75 19.17
CA THR A 507 8.83 -18.87 19.86
C THR A 507 8.17 -19.82 18.87
N VAL A 508 7.60 -20.93 19.35
CA VAL A 508 6.73 -21.78 18.52
C VAL A 508 5.60 -20.92 17.94
N GLN A 509 5.43 -21.00 16.63
CA GLN A 509 4.49 -20.23 15.83
C GLN A 509 3.18 -20.99 15.61
N ASP A 510 2.09 -20.24 15.51
CA ASP A 510 0.73 -20.75 15.35
C ASP A 510 0.39 -20.88 13.87
N TYR A 511 1.00 -21.88 13.21
CA TYR A 511 0.77 -22.10 11.78
C TYR A 511 -0.59 -22.74 11.49
N GLY A 512 -1.13 -22.43 10.31
CA GLY A 512 -2.34 -23.05 9.79
C GLY A 512 -3.53 -22.08 9.75
N LEU A 513 -4.67 -22.60 9.27
CA LEU A 513 -5.93 -21.86 9.31
C LEU A 513 -6.50 -21.92 10.72
N MET A 514 -6.90 -20.76 11.24
CA MET A 514 -7.47 -20.60 12.56
C MET A 514 -8.63 -19.62 12.51
N GLY A 515 -9.52 -19.71 13.50
CA GLY A 515 -10.71 -18.87 13.57
C GLY A 515 -11.74 -19.26 12.51
N ASP A 516 -12.53 -18.29 12.10
CA ASP A 516 -13.63 -18.49 11.17
C ASP A 516 -13.18 -18.43 9.71
N VAL A 517 -13.72 -19.38 8.93
CA VAL A 517 -13.68 -19.35 7.48
C VAL A 517 -15.12 -19.37 6.99
N SER A 518 -15.47 -18.39 6.17
CA SER A 518 -16.85 -18.20 5.70
C SER A 518 -16.92 -17.92 4.22
N ILE A 519 -18.00 -18.38 3.60
CA ILE A 519 -18.46 -17.90 2.30
C ILE A 519 -19.41 -16.74 2.59
N VAL A 520 -19.07 -15.55 2.10
CA VAL A 520 -19.83 -14.31 2.33
C VAL A 520 -20.47 -13.87 1.02
N PRO A 521 -21.76 -14.18 0.78
CA PRO A 521 -22.45 -13.82 -0.43
C PRO A 521 -22.68 -12.31 -0.55
N TYR A 522 -22.79 -11.87 -1.80
CA TYR A 522 -23.30 -10.58 -2.19
C TYR A 522 -24.23 -10.75 -3.38
N THR A 523 -25.03 -9.74 -3.67
CA THR A 523 -25.85 -9.69 -4.90
C THR A 523 -25.67 -8.37 -5.61
N THR A 524 -25.60 -8.42 -6.93
CA THR A 524 -25.56 -7.26 -7.81
C THR A 524 -26.86 -7.14 -8.59
N VAL A 525 -27.35 -5.91 -8.73
CA VAL A 525 -28.54 -5.61 -9.55
C VAL A 525 -28.21 -4.50 -10.55
N PRO A 526 -28.48 -4.70 -11.85
CA PRO A 526 -28.27 -3.69 -12.88
C PRO A 526 -29.02 -2.39 -12.57
N LEU A 527 -28.31 -1.26 -12.68
CA LEU A 527 -28.90 0.06 -12.46
C LEU A 527 -29.35 0.75 -13.77
N GLN A 528 -28.99 0.19 -14.91
CA GLN A 528 -29.42 0.61 -16.26
C GLN A 528 -29.97 -0.62 -17.01
N THR A 529 -30.92 -0.40 -17.93
CA THR A 529 -31.58 -1.48 -18.68
C THR A 529 -30.91 -1.79 -20.03
N GLU A 530 -29.94 -0.99 -20.50
CA GLU A 530 -29.22 -1.24 -21.76
C GLU A 530 -27.70 -0.97 -21.60
N PRO A 531 -26.83 -1.75 -22.28
CA PRO A 531 -25.40 -1.49 -22.30
C PRO A 531 -25.07 -0.22 -23.09
N GLN A 532 -24.09 0.55 -22.62
CA GLN A 532 -23.58 1.71 -23.36
C GLN A 532 -22.80 1.22 -24.58
N ASN A 533 -23.21 1.65 -25.77
CA ASN A 533 -22.36 1.53 -26.96
C ASN A 533 -21.08 2.34 -26.71
N LYS A 534 -19.95 1.67 -26.88
CA LYS A 534 -18.60 2.22 -26.74
C LYS A 534 -18.34 3.39 -27.68
#